data_AF-A0A1G6Q253-F1
#
_entry.id   AF-A0A1G6Q253-F1
#
_cell.length_a   1.000
_cell.length_b   1.000
_cell.length_c   1.000
_cell.angle_alpha   90.00
_cell.angle_beta   90.00
_cell.angle_gamma   90.00
#
_symmetry.space_group_name_H-M   'P 1'
#
loop_
_entity.id
_entity.type
_entity.pdbx_description
1 polymer ?
#
loop_
_entity_poly.entity_id
_entity_poly.type
_entity_poly.pdbx_seq_one_letter_code
_entity_poly.pdbx_strand_id
1 'polypeptide(L)'
;MRSSDPNAAEIIVSSSVNDSDQIISFEAGVDRLPDIISGAKLTFAIGDRPFLQIPALRPAGLILRASLSIEELRQLDRFDITIRDDSGTEVSDGLEHMFTGAFFDAVSIDTPQDFFAKVQLNHSRFSSPVVLEIAARAAFARFAGNYCVEAAALTIVAHRFLERPVASLKGQDQHINWLLDRSAALLERGEARLNGVKTPDWEVARWTISLATVAGYLALIGDRYVRAEGFFAIPVRYVDLVRLARVSALNIVTGCFVHGLLSHIQGRNDAATASFTTGVQSLPALVAAQDLMENVWVIGDLMNVMRAARQCYIALVRLKLIPATGTGGAALMDANTQILVSDVTGPLHAILLAGRSPLMARAVAASGGNI
;
A
#
# COMPACT_ATOMS: atom_id res chain seq x y z
N MET A 1 -28.59 -30.08 17.08
CA MET A 1 -29.10 -29.62 18.39
C MET A 1 -28.59 -28.20 18.57
N ARG A 2 -29.44 -27.19 18.32
CA ARG A 2 -29.07 -25.77 18.47
C ARG A 2 -29.19 -25.42 19.95
N SER A 3 -28.08 -25.03 20.58
CA SER A 3 -28.08 -24.39 21.89
C SER A 3 -28.79 -23.05 21.74
N SER A 4 -30.06 -22.99 22.15
CA SER A 4 -30.80 -21.75 22.29
C SER A 4 -30.54 -21.28 23.71
N ASP A 5 -29.61 -20.34 23.86
CA ASP A 5 -29.50 -19.59 25.10
C ASP A 5 -30.61 -18.51 25.07
N PRO A 6 -31.67 -18.63 25.89
CA PRO A 6 -32.81 -17.71 25.86
C PRO A 6 -32.47 -16.29 26.37
N ASN A 7 -31.21 -16.04 26.73
CA ASN A 7 -30.69 -14.73 27.13
C ASN A 7 -29.96 -13.95 26.02
N ALA A 8 -29.67 -14.55 24.86
CA ALA A 8 -29.02 -13.86 23.76
C ALA A 8 -30.07 -13.28 22.80
N ALA A 9 -30.50 -12.06 23.05
CA ALA A 9 -30.97 -11.18 21.99
C ALA A 9 -30.25 -9.85 22.13
N GLU A 10 -29.69 -9.43 21.01
CA GLU A 10 -28.27 -9.16 20.84
C GLU A 10 -28.28 -7.99 19.84
N ILE A 11 -27.80 -6.81 20.22
CA ILE A 11 -27.76 -5.71 19.25
C ILE A 11 -26.81 -6.15 18.15
N ILE A 12 -27.32 -6.40 16.94
CA ILE A 12 -26.48 -6.71 15.79
C ILE A 12 -26.34 -5.44 14.96
N VAL A 13 -25.13 -4.89 14.96
CA VAL A 13 -24.71 -3.83 14.06
C VAL A 13 -23.99 -4.49 12.89
N SER A 14 -24.57 -4.35 11.71
CA SER A 14 -23.98 -4.79 10.46
C SER A 14 -23.37 -3.63 9.69
N SER A 15 -22.34 -3.90 8.91
CA SER A 15 -21.70 -2.92 8.02
C SER A 15 -21.72 -3.40 6.58
N SER A 16 -21.97 -2.47 5.66
CA SER A 16 -21.83 -2.70 4.21
C SER A 16 -21.10 -1.52 3.57
N VAL A 17 -20.21 -1.80 2.62
CA VAL A 17 -19.40 -0.78 1.94
C VAL A 17 -19.87 -0.62 0.50
N ASN A 18 -20.10 0.63 0.10
CA ASN A 18 -20.33 1.02 -1.28
C ASN A 18 -19.10 1.78 -1.79
N ASP A 19 -18.25 1.07 -2.54
CA ASP A 19 -17.01 1.63 -3.07
C ASP A 19 -17.26 2.73 -4.12
N SER A 20 -18.39 2.70 -4.83
CA SER A 20 -18.72 3.69 -5.87
C SER A 20 -19.09 5.03 -5.25
N ASP A 21 -19.92 5.00 -4.21
CA ASP A 21 -20.40 6.20 -3.52
C ASP A 21 -19.45 6.66 -2.40
N GLN A 22 -18.36 5.92 -2.16
CA GLN A 22 -17.39 6.18 -1.08
C GLN A 22 -18.05 6.32 0.30
N ILE A 23 -19.02 5.46 0.60
CA ILE A 23 -19.78 5.44 1.85
C ILE A 23 -19.72 4.06 2.52
N ILE A 24 -19.66 4.06 3.86
CA ILE A 24 -19.93 2.89 4.70
C ILE A 24 -21.30 3.08 5.34
N SER A 25 -22.19 2.10 5.13
CA SER A 25 -23.51 2.07 5.75
C SER A 25 -23.49 1.12 6.94
N PHE A 26 -24.12 1.56 8.02
CA PHE A 26 -24.30 0.81 9.25
C PHE A 26 -25.78 0.58 9.47
N GLU A 27 -26.17 -0.64 9.75
CA GLU A 27 -27.54 -1.00 10.12
C GLU A 27 -27.53 -1.74 11.45
N ALA A 28 -28.30 -1.26 12.42
CA ALA A 28 -28.48 -1.94 13.69
C ALA A 28 -29.90 -2.48 13.83
N GLY A 29 -29.99 -3.78 14.02
CA GLY A 29 -31.19 -4.46 14.50
C GLY A 29 -31.17 -4.56 16.01
N VAL A 30 -32.26 -4.15 16.67
CA VAL A 30 -32.42 -4.22 18.12
C VAL A 30 -33.61 -5.12 18.46
N ASP A 31 -33.31 -6.37 18.80
CA ASP A 31 -34.33 -7.34 19.22
C ASP A 31 -34.55 -7.30 20.75
N ARG A 32 -33.47 -7.19 21.54
CA ARG A 32 -33.50 -7.00 23.00
C ARG A 32 -32.23 -6.28 23.45
N LEU A 33 -32.30 -5.50 24.54
CA LEU A 33 -31.12 -4.94 25.20
C LEU A 33 -30.71 -5.84 26.38
N PRO A 34 -29.41 -6.06 26.64
CA PRO A 34 -28.96 -6.61 27.91
C PRO A 34 -29.50 -5.76 29.07
N ASP A 35 -29.92 -6.37 30.17
CA ASP A 35 -30.53 -5.67 31.31
C ASP A 35 -29.62 -4.55 31.87
N ILE A 36 -28.30 -4.69 31.69
CA ILE A 36 -27.26 -3.72 32.07
C ILE A 36 -27.40 -2.38 31.32
N ILE A 37 -28.06 -2.37 30.16
CA ILE A 37 -28.14 -1.22 29.23
C ILE A 37 -29.58 -0.72 29.07
N SER A 38 -30.53 -1.30 29.82
CA SER A 38 -31.95 -0.97 29.73
C SER A 38 -32.21 0.47 30.19
N GLY A 39 -32.71 1.31 29.28
CA GLY A 39 -33.11 2.68 29.56
C GLY A 39 -32.07 3.78 29.32
N ALA A 40 -30.86 3.43 28.85
CA ALA A 40 -29.86 4.41 28.40
C ALA A 40 -29.86 4.54 26.86
N LYS A 41 -29.65 5.74 26.34
CA LYS A 41 -29.24 5.90 24.95
C LYS A 41 -27.79 5.46 24.81
N LEU A 42 -27.53 4.79 23.68
CA LEU A 42 -26.21 4.28 23.34
C LEU A 42 -25.67 5.06 22.14
N THR A 43 -24.41 5.45 22.22
CA THR A 43 -23.68 6.06 21.11
C THR A 43 -22.54 5.14 20.71
N PHE A 44 -22.57 4.70 19.47
CA PHE A 44 -21.51 3.92 18.85
C PHE A 44 -20.57 4.88 18.13
N ALA A 45 -19.28 4.74 18.37
CA ALA A 45 -18.24 5.57 17.79
C ALA A 45 -17.10 4.72 17.23
N ILE A 46 -16.43 5.26 16.20
CA ILE A 46 -15.16 4.77 15.67
C ILE A 46 -14.10 5.82 16.00
N GLY A 47 -13.15 5.46 16.85
CA GLY A 47 -12.33 6.44 17.57
C GLY A 47 -13.25 7.42 18.32
N ASP A 48 -13.10 8.71 18.03
CA ASP A 48 -13.93 9.77 18.62
C ASP A 48 -15.14 10.18 17.75
N ARG A 49 -15.34 9.53 16.60
CA ARG A 49 -16.43 9.89 15.67
C ARG A 49 -17.68 9.04 15.95
N PRO A 50 -18.78 9.62 16.45
CA PRO A 50 -20.04 8.89 16.56
C PRO A 50 -20.60 8.58 15.18
N PHE A 51 -21.08 7.35 14.99
CA PHE A 51 -21.67 6.91 13.72
C PHE A 51 -23.09 6.39 13.88
N LEU A 52 -23.48 5.90 15.06
CA LEU A 52 -24.83 5.41 15.30
C LEU A 52 -25.27 5.75 16.72
N GLN A 53 -26.53 6.15 16.89
CA GLN A 53 -27.12 6.40 18.20
C GLN A 53 -28.41 5.63 18.34
N ILE A 54 -28.54 4.87 19.42
CA ILE A 54 -29.74 4.08 19.70
C ILE A 54 -30.45 4.70 20.93
N PRO A 55 -31.69 5.20 20.81
CA PRO A 55 -32.35 5.97 21.88
C PRO A 55 -32.73 5.11 23.10
N ALA A 56 -32.99 5.73 24.25
CA ALA A 56 -33.34 5.02 25.50
C ALA A 56 -34.70 4.28 25.44
N LEU A 57 -35.70 4.87 24.77
CA LEU A 57 -37.06 4.32 24.62
C LEU A 57 -37.24 3.76 23.20
N ARG A 58 -37.66 2.49 23.07
CA ARG A 58 -37.75 1.82 21.77
C ARG A 58 -38.97 0.91 21.63
N PRO A 59 -39.62 0.90 20.45
CA PRO A 59 -40.45 -0.22 20.03
C PRO A 59 -39.57 -1.42 19.61
N ALA A 60 -40.03 -2.64 19.87
CA ALA A 60 -39.38 -3.86 19.37
C ALA A 60 -39.32 -3.85 17.83
N GLY A 61 -38.23 -4.37 17.24
CA GLY A 61 -38.03 -4.40 15.79
C GLY A 61 -37.59 -3.08 15.17
N LEU A 62 -37.01 -2.17 15.97
CA LEU A 62 -36.43 -0.93 15.47
C LEU A 62 -35.17 -1.22 14.66
N ILE A 63 -35.16 -0.80 13.39
CA ILE A 63 -33.99 -0.80 12.51
C ILE A 63 -33.47 0.62 12.43
N LEU A 64 -32.22 0.82 12.82
CA LEU A 64 -31.53 2.10 12.67
C LEU A 64 -30.48 2.02 11.57
N ARG A 65 -30.38 3.11 10.80
CA ARG A 65 -29.41 3.23 9.72
C ARG A 65 -28.60 4.48 9.89
N ALA A 66 -27.30 4.35 9.63
CA ALA A 66 -26.39 5.47 9.54
C ALA A 66 -25.41 5.25 8.39
N SER A 67 -24.78 6.34 7.98
CA SER A 67 -23.71 6.28 7.00
C SER A 67 -22.59 7.22 7.41
N LEU A 68 -21.36 6.80 7.13
CA LEU A 68 -20.19 7.66 7.20
C LEU A 68 -19.54 7.71 5.82
N SER A 69 -19.06 8.90 5.47
CA SER A 69 -18.21 9.01 4.29
C SER A 69 -16.85 8.38 4.58
N ILE A 70 -16.26 7.75 3.56
CA ILE A 70 -14.91 7.20 3.65
C ILE A 70 -13.88 8.31 3.89
N GLU A 71 -14.14 9.52 3.41
CA GLU A 71 -13.28 10.68 3.65
C GLU A 71 -13.22 11.08 5.13
N GLU A 72 -14.35 11.06 5.85
CA GLU A 72 -14.35 11.28 7.31
C GLU A 72 -13.53 10.21 8.04
N LEU A 73 -13.66 8.93 7.63
CA LEU A 73 -12.87 7.83 8.20
C LEU A 73 -11.37 7.97 7.92
N ARG A 74 -10.98 8.55 6.78
CA ARG A 74 -9.57 8.85 6.44
C ARG A 74 -8.97 9.95 7.32
N GLN A 75 -9.80 10.76 7.99
CA GLN A 75 -9.34 11.81 8.88
C GLN A 75 -9.18 11.33 10.33
N LEU A 76 -9.63 10.11 10.65
CA LEU A 76 -9.46 9.54 11.98
C LEU A 76 -8.03 9.08 12.22
N ASP A 77 -7.56 9.31 13.45
CA ASP A 77 -6.29 8.79 13.97
C ASP A 77 -6.45 7.44 14.69
N ARG A 78 -7.69 7.08 15.01
CA ARG A 78 -8.06 5.88 15.77
C ARG A 78 -9.29 5.22 15.18
N PHE A 79 -9.33 3.89 15.28
CA PHE A 79 -10.35 3.03 14.66
C PHE A 79 -10.97 2.03 15.63
N ASP A 80 -10.66 2.13 16.92
CA ASP A 80 -11.35 1.36 17.95
C ASP A 80 -12.84 1.69 17.96
N ILE A 81 -13.66 0.63 18.08
CA ILE A 81 -15.09 0.78 18.19
C ILE A 81 -15.41 0.88 19.67
N THR A 82 -16.07 1.96 20.06
CA THR A 82 -16.53 2.18 21.42
C THR A 82 -18.03 2.36 21.45
N ILE A 83 -18.65 1.92 22.55
CA ILE A 83 -20.05 2.16 22.84
C ILE A 83 -20.09 2.94 24.14
N ARG A 84 -20.77 4.09 24.12
CA ARG A 84 -20.93 4.94 25.30
C ARG A 84 -22.41 5.09 25.65
N ASP A 85 -22.72 5.08 26.93
CA ASP A 85 -24.06 5.42 27.42
C ASP A 85 -24.27 6.96 27.47
N ASP A 86 -25.43 7.39 27.97
CA ASP A 86 -25.77 8.81 28.11
C ASP A 86 -24.89 9.58 29.10
N SER A 87 -24.21 8.87 30.02
CA SER A 87 -23.24 9.47 30.94
C SER A 87 -21.86 9.65 30.28
N GLY A 88 -21.67 9.09 29.09
CA GLY A 88 -20.38 9.05 28.39
C GLY A 88 -19.47 7.91 28.85
N THR A 89 -19.96 7.02 29.71
CA THR A 89 -19.21 5.86 30.21
C THR A 89 -19.15 4.79 29.13
N GLU A 90 -17.97 4.22 28.91
CA GLU A 90 -17.78 3.13 27.95
C GLU A 90 -18.42 1.85 28.49
N VAL A 91 -19.22 1.21 27.64
CA VAL A 91 -19.87 -0.07 27.91
C VAL A 91 -18.98 -1.14 27.31
N SER A 92 -18.40 -2.02 28.12
CA SER A 92 -17.39 -3.00 27.67
C SER A 92 -17.85 -4.47 27.73
N ASP A 93 -18.94 -4.77 28.44
CA ASP A 93 -19.40 -6.16 28.62
C ASP A 93 -20.30 -6.64 27.46
N GLY A 94 -19.96 -7.80 26.87
CA GLY A 94 -20.84 -8.55 25.96
C GLY A 94 -20.84 -8.11 24.49
N LEU A 95 -19.84 -7.34 24.04
CA LEU A 95 -19.84 -6.70 22.72
C LEU A 95 -19.29 -7.55 21.56
N GLU A 96 -18.60 -8.64 21.85
CA GLU A 96 -17.81 -9.40 20.86
C GLU A 96 -18.67 -10.03 19.74
N HIS A 97 -19.98 -10.20 19.96
CA HIS A 97 -20.91 -10.77 18.98
C HIS A 97 -21.83 -9.73 18.33
N MET A 98 -21.69 -8.45 18.71
CA MET A 98 -22.59 -7.38 18.26
C MET A 98 -22.25 -6.85 16.87
N PHE A 99 -21.04 -7.06 16.36
CA PHE A 99 -20.56 -6.42 15.14
C PHE A 99 -20.35 -7.44 14.03
N THR A 100 -20.97 -7.22 12.87
CA THR A 100 -20.86 -8.11 11.71
C THR A 100 -20.54 -7.34 10.42
N GLY A 101 -19.66 -7.91 9.60
CA GLY A 101 -19.33 -7.39 8.27
C GLY A 101 -17.90 -6.92 8.12
N ALA A 102 -17.51 -6.73 6.87
CA ALA A 102 -16.11 -6.57 6.47
C ALA A 102 -15.42 -5.35 7.11
N PHE A 103 -16.14 -4.25 7.32
CA PHE A 103 -15.56 -3.08 7.99
C PHE A 103 -15.20 -3.38 9.44
N PHE A 104 -16.07 -4.08 10.18
CA PHE A 104 -15.82 -4.43 11.56
C PHE A 104 -14.68 -5.45 11.68
N ASP A 105 -14.68 -6.47 10.83
CA ASP A 105 -13.58 -7.45 10.72
C ASP A 105 -12.22 -6.77 10.43
N ALA A 106 -12.22 -5.67 9.67
CA ALA A 106 -11.02 -4.91 9.32
C ALA A 106 -10.48 -4.10 10.51
N VAL A 107 -11.36 -3.47 11.29
CA VAL A 107 -10.93 -2.67 12.45
C VAL A 107 -10.73 -3.50 13.71
N SER A 108 -11.13 -4.78 13.74
CA SER A 108 -10.94 -5.71 14.86
C SER A 108 -9.69 -6.62 14.71
N ILE A 109 -8.71 -6.22 13.90
CA ILE A 109 -7.45 -6.98 13.77
C ILE A 109 -6.57 -6.74 15.00
N ASP A 110 -6.50 -7.72 15.90
CA ASP A 110 -5.92 -7.52 17.23
C ASP A 110 -4.47 -8.01 17.38
N THR A 111 -3.96 -8.76 16.40
CA THR A 111 -2.56 -9.22 16.40
C THR A 111 -1.80 -8.90 15.10
N PRO A 112 -0.48 -8.72 15.15
CA PRO A 112 0.36 -8.63 13.95
C PRO A 112 0.22 -9.83 13.00
N GLN A 113 0.07 -11.03 13.56
CA GLN A 113 -0.11 -12.27 12.80
C GLN A 113 -1.42 -12.25 12.02
N ASP A 114 -2.51 -11.82 12.67
CA ASP A 114 -3.81 -11.65 12.00
C ASP A 114 -3.76 -10.60 10.89
N PHE A 115 -3.01 -9.51 11.09
CA PHE A 115 -2.78 -8.51 10.06
C PHE A 115 -2.14 -9.15 8.82
N PHE A 116 -1.02 -9.87 8.96
CA PHE A 116 -0.38 -10.51 7.81
C PHE A 116 -1.24 -11.63 7.18
N ALA A 117 -2.00 -12.37 7.98
CA ALA A 117 -2.90 -13.41 7.45
C ALA A 117 -4.10 -12.83 6.69
N LYS A 118 -4.71 -11.74 7.18
CA LYS A 118 -5.99 -11.23 6.67
C LYS A 118 -5.84 -10.08 5.66
N VAL A 119 -4.82 -9.23 5.81
CA VAL A 119 -4.65 -7.98 5.05
C VAL A 119 -3.55 -8.07 3.99
N GLN A 120 -2.55 -8.93 4.17
CA GLN A 120 -1.36 -8.96 3.30
C GLN A 120 -1.39 -10.00 2.18
N LEU A 121 -2.17 -11.07 2.29
CA LEU A 121 -2.28 -12.09 1.23
C LEU A 121 -3.27 -11.63 0.15
N ASN A 122 -2.99 -11.84 -1.14
CA ASN A 122 -3.90 -11.46 -2.25
C ASN A 122 -5.27 -12.14 -2.21
N HIS A 123 -5.44 -13.17 -1.36
CA HIS A 123 -6.73 -13.75 -0.99
C HIS A 123 -7.36 -13.08 0.23
N SER A 124 -6.89 -11.88 0.60
CA SER A 124 -7.40 -11.08 1.71
C SER A 124 -8.91 -11.08 1.62
N ARG A 125 -9.57 -11.48 2.71
CA ARG A 125 -11.03 -11.64 2.77
C ARG A 125 -11.78 -10.36 2.41
N PHE A 126 -11.10 -9.20 2.41
CA PHE A 126 -11.65 -7.92 2.00
C PHE A 126 -11.59 -7.77 0.48
N SER A 127 -12.72 -8.02 -0.18
CA SER A 127 -12.91 -7.73 -1.61
C SER A 127 -12.98 -6.24 -1.92
N SER A 128 -13.39 -5.41 -0.94
CA SER A 128 -13.45 -3.96 -1.07
C SER A 128 -12.05 -3.33 -0.87
N PRO A 129 -11.53 -2.58 -1.86
CA PRO A 129 -10.28 -1.83 -1.71
C PRO A 129 -10.31 -0.83 -0.56
N VAL A 130 -11.49 -0.27 -0.24
CA VAL A 130 -11.62 0.70 0.85
C VAL A 130 -11.53 0.03 2.21
N VAL A 131 -12.17 -1.13 2.39
CA VAL A 131 -12.04 -1.90 3.64
C VAL A 131 -10.59 -2.27 3.90
N LEU A 132 -9.85 -2.64 2.85
CA LEU A 132 -8.43 -2.94 2.95
C LEU A 132 -7.59 -1.71 3.36
N GLU A 133 -7.89 -0.55 2.78
CA GLU A 133 -7.26 0.72 3.16
C GLU A 133 -7.52 1.05 4.65
N ILE A 134 -8.75 0.87 5.11
CA ILE A 134 -9.14 1.09 6.51
C ILE A 134 -8.44 0.10 7.45
N ALA A 135 -8.41 -1.19 7.11
CA ALA A 135 -7.70 -2.22 7.87
C ALA A 135 -6.21 -1.84 8.06
N ALA A 136 -5.58 -1.37 6.99
CA ALA A 136 -4.19 -0.92 7.03
C ALA A 136 -4.02 0.33 7.91
N ARG A 137 -4.89 1.36 7.78
CA ARG A 137 -4.83 2.54 8.65
C ARG A 137 -5.03 2.19 10.13
N ALA A 138 -5.99 1.33 10.44
CA ALA A 138 -6.25 0.85 11.79
C ALA A 138 -5.04 0.10 12.36
N ALA A 139 -4.45 -0.82 11.58
CA ALA A 139 -3.27 -1.56 12.00
C ALA A 139 -2.05 -0.66 12.22
N PHE A 140 -1.86 0.36 11.36
CA PHE A 140 -0.78 1.35 11.53
C PHE A 140 -0.88 2.08 12.87
N ALA A 141 -2.09 2.49 13.26
CA ALA A 141 -2.31 3.17 14.54
C ALA A 141 -2.19 2.22 15.74
N ARG A 142 -2.76 1.01 15.64
CA ARG A 142 -2.82 0.03 16.73
C ARG A 142 -1.45 -0.58 17.07
N PHE A 143 -0.66 -0.93 16.07
CA PHE A 143 0.62 -1.63 16.26
C PHE A 143 1.82 -0.69 16.17
N ALA A 144 1.68 0.53 16.71
CA ALA A 144 2.75 1.52 16.77
C ALA A 144 4.03 0.92 17.39
N GLY A 145 5.17 1.11 16.72
CA GLY A 145 6.45 0.52 17.11
C GLY A 145 6.78 -0.84 16.49
N ASN A 146 5.77 -1.58 15.98
CA ASN A 146 6.02 -2.76 15.15
C ASN A 146 6.34 -2.35 13.71
N TYR A 147 7.64 -2.23 13.42
CA TYR A 147 8.13 -1.78 12.10
C TYR A 147 7.48 -2.51 10.91
N CYS A 148 7.44 -3.85 10.94
CA CYS A 148 6.96 -4.63 9.80
C CYS A 148 5.48 -4.35 9.53
N VAL A 149 4.65 -4.27 10.58
CA VAL A 149 3.23 -3.94 10.45
C VAL A 149 3.04 -2.50 10.00
N GLU A 150 3.75 -1.54 10.59
CA GLU A 150 3.68 -0.12 10.23
C GLU A 150 4.05 0.08 8.75
N ALA A 151 5.16 -0.52 8.29
CA ALA A 151 5.63 -0.39 6.92
C ALA A 151 4.72 -1.10 5.91
N ALA A 152 4.21 -2.29 6.25
CA ALA A 152 3.23 -3.00 5.42
C ALA A 152 1.92 -2.22 5.29
N ALA A 153 1.40 -1.70 6.40
CA ALA A 153 0.20 -0.89 6.42
C ALA A 153 0.33 0.37 5.55
N LEU A 154 1.39 1.16 5.72
CA LEU A 154 1.62 2.33 4.86
C LEU A 154 1.82 1.95 3.39
N THR A 155 2.48 0.82 3.12
CA THR A 155 2.63 0.32 1.75
C THR A 155 1.26 0.05 1.11
N ILE A 156 0.35 -0.60 1.84
CA ILE A 156 -1.01 -0.90 1.37
C ILE A 156 -1.81 0.38 1.13
N VAL A 157 -1.81 1.32 2.09
CA VAL A 157 -2.51 2.60 1.94
C VAL A 157 -1.98 3.36 0.71
N ALA A 158 -0.65 3.46 0.58
CA ALA A 158 -0.02 4.11 -0.57
C ALA A 158 -0.35 3.40 -1.90
N HIS A 159 -0.33 2.06 -1.93
CA HIS A 159 -0.68 1.30 -3.11
C HIS A 159 -2.13 1.54 -3.55
N ARG A 160 -3.09 1.49 -2.62
CA ARG A 160 -4.51 1.76 -2.91
C ARG A 160 -4.73 3.20 -3.37
N PHE A 161 -3.95 4.15 -2.85
CA PHE A 161 -3.97 5.52 -3.34
C PHE A 161 -3.45 5.63 -4.78
N LEU A 162 -2.37 4.91 -5.11
CA LEU A 162 -1.74 4.88 -6.44
C LEU A 162 -2.56 4.15 -7.51
N GLU A 163 -3.46 3.25 -7.13
CA GLU A 163 -4.39 2.58 -8.06
C GLU A 163 -5.52 3.48 -8.57
N ARG A 164 -5.79 4.59 -7.87
CA ARG A 164 -6.83 5.54 -8.29
C ARG A 164 -6.40 6.21 -9.60
N PRO A 165 -7.35 6.62 -10.48
CA PRO A 165 -7.01 7.39 -11.67
C PRO A 165 -6.20 8.63 -11.30
N VAL A 166 -5.00 8.80 -11.86
CA VAL A 166 -4.06 9.86 -11.46
C VAL A 166 -4.69 11.27 -11.55
N ALA A 167 -5.60 11.48 -12.52
CA ALA A 167 -6.35 12.73 -12.65
C ALA A 167 -7.21 13.07 -11.41
N SER A 168 -7.72 12.05 -10.70
CA SER A 168 -8.53 12.20 -9.47
C SER A 168 -7.70 12.58 -8.24
N LEU A 169 -6.35 12.48 -8.32
CA LEU A 169 -5.45 12.79 -7.21
C LEU A 169 -5.14 14.30 -7.08
N LYS A 170 -5.70 15.14 -7.96
CA LYS A 170 -5.52 16.59 -7.91
C LYS A 170 -6.16 17.15 -6.63
N GLY A 171 -5.38 17.92 -5.84
CA GLY A 171 -5.84 18.51 -4.58
C GLY A 171 -5.65 17.62 -3.34
N GLN A 172 -5.06 16.42 -3.50
CA GLN A 172 -4.77 15.50 -2.40
C GLN A 172 -3.36 15.69 -1.80
N ASP A 173 -2.78 16.89 -1.95
CA ASP A 173 -1.38 17.16 -1.58
C ASP A 173 -1.12 16.96 -0.08
N GLN A 174 -2.11 17.26 0.77
CA GLN A 174 -2.00 17.02 2.21
C GLN A 174 -1.89 15.53 2.53
N HIS A 175 -2.69 14.68 1.88
CA HIS A 175 -2.64 13.23 2.09
C HIS A 175 -1.33 12.64 1.56
N ILE A 176 -0.87 13.10 0.38
CA ILE A 176 0.44 12.72 -0.17
C ILE A 176 1.55 13.12 0.80
N ASN A 177 1.52 14.34 1.36
CA ASN A 177 2.51 14.78 2.36
C ASN A 177 2.53 13.88 3.58
N TRP A 178 1.35 13.59 4.13
CA TRP A 178 1.23 12.70 5.27
C TRP A 178 1.84 11.33 4.98
N LEU A 179 1.51 10.71 3.84
CA LEU A 179 2.08 9.42 3.43
C LEU A 179 3.61 9.49 3.29
N LEU A 180 4.11 10.52 2.60
CA LEU A 180 5.54 10.68 2.36
C LEU A 180 6.34 10.91 3.66
N ASP A 181 5.82 11.71 4.58
CA ASP A 181 6.49 12.04 5.84
C ASP A 181 6.53 10.83 6.78
N ARG A 182 5.41 10.09 6.89
CA ARG A 182 5.37 8.83 7.63
C ARG A 182 6.27 7.76 7.00
N SER A 183 6.30 7.68 5.67
CA SER A 183 7.17 6.74 4.95
C SER A 183 8.64 7.05 5.17
N ALA A 184 9.05 8.31 5.11
CA ALA A 184 10.44 8.71 5.32
C ALA A 184 10.96 8.29 6.72
N ALA A 185 10.19 8.57 7.76
CA ALA A 185 10.56 8.20 9.14
C ALA A 185 10.64 6.68 9.34
N LEU A 186 9.74 5.90 8.72
CA LEU A 186 9.84 4.44 8.76
C LEU A 186 11.03 3.93 7.96
N LEU A 187 11.28 4.46 6.78
CA LEU A 187 12.39 4.01 5.93
C LEU A 187 13.73 4.21 6.62
N GLU A 188 13.94 5.32 7.34
CA GLU A 188 15.13 5.53 8.17
C GLU A 188 15.30 4.41 9.22
N ARG A 189 14.21 4.04 9.92
CA ARG A 189 14.20 2.91 10.87
C ARG A 189 14.49 1.57 10.17
N GLY A 190 13.96 1.37 8.97
CA GLY A 190 14.17 0.18 8.15
C GLY A 190 15.61 0.03 7.71
N GLU A 191 16.18 1.07 7.12
CA GLU A 191 17.57 1.11 6.69
C GLU A 191 18.53 0.90 7.86
N ALA A 192 18.25 1.49 9.03
CA ALA A 192 19.04 1.25 10.25
C ALA A 192 19.03 -0.22 10.70
N ARG A 193 17.96 -0.97 10.44
CA ARG A 193 17.86 -2.41 10.74
C ARG A 193 18.50 -3.32 9.68
N LEU A 194 18.71 -2.80 8.47
CA LEU A 194 19.33 -3.56 7.37
C LEU A 194 20.84 -3.29 7.27
N ASN A 195 21.28 -2.07 7.55
CA ASN A 195 22.65 -1.64 7.34
C ASN A 195 23.64 -2.35 8.28
N GLY A 196 24.70 -2.92 7.71
CA GLY A 196 25.76 -3.61 8.48
C GLY A 196 25.35 -4.97 9.07
N VAL A 197 24.15 -5.47 8.79
CA VAL A 197 23.65 -6.75 9.31
C VAL A 197 23.98 -7.87 8.33
N LYS A 198 24.69 -8.91 8.79
CA LYS A 198 25.11 -10.05 7.96
C LYS A 198 23.94 -10.91 7.46
N THR A 199 22.90 -11.05 8.28
CA THR A 199 21.68 -11.81 7.97
C THR A 199 20.46 -10.99 8.39
N PRO A 200 20.05 -10.01 7.57
CA PRO A 200 18.90 -9.18 7.90
C PRO A 200 17.61 -9.98 7.88
N ASP A 201 16.63 -9.53 8.66
CA ASP A 201 15.27 -10.09 8.65
C ASP A 201 14.62 -9.85 7.27
N TRP A 202 14.05 -10.91 6.70
CA TRP A 202 13.44 -10.87 5.37
C TRP A 202 12.20 -9.96 5.31
N GLU A 203 11.42 -9.88 6.39
CA GLU A 203 10.24 -9.01 6.48
C GLU A 203 10.68 -7.55 6.47
N VAL A 204 11.73 -7.23 7.22
CA VAL A 204 12.30 -5.88 7.24
C VAL A 204 12.78 -5.50 5.84
N ALA A 205 13.53 -6.37 5.16
CA ALA A 205 14.01 -6.11 3.81
C ALA A 205 12.83 -5.89 2.83
N ARG A 206 11.85 -6.80 2.83
CA ARG A 206 10.66 -6.74 1.97
C ARG A 206 9.89 -5.43 2.15
N TRP A 207 9.55 -5.08 3.38
CA TRP A 207 8.70 -3.91 3.64
C TRP A 207 9.44 -2.60 3.44
N THR A 208 10.74 -2.55 3.72
CA THR A 208 11.58 -1.38 3.41
C THR A 208 11.61 -1.09 1.91
N ILE A 209 11.87 -2.11 1.09
CA ILE A 209 11.91 -1.99 -0.38
C ILE A 209 10.54 -1.59 -0.93
N SER A 210 9.48 -2.24 -0.45
CA SER A 210 8.12 -2.00 -0.95
C SER A 210 7.61 -0.61 -0.58
N LEU A 211 7.81 -0.19 0.67
CA LEU A 211 7.45 1.15 1.14
C LEU A 211 8.21 2.23 0.39
N ALA A 212 9.52 2.04 0.17
CA ALA A 212 10.33 2.99 -0.60
C ALA A 212 9.84 3.15 -2.03
N THR A 213 9.44 2.05 -2.67
CA THR A 213 8.96 2.07 -4.06
C THR A 213 7.66 2.87 -4.18
N VAL A 214 6.67 2.62 -3.32
CA VAL A 214 5.40 3.37 -3.36
C VAL A 214 5.57 4.82 -2.92
N ALA A 215 6.44 5.11 -1.95
CA ALA A 215 6.79 6.48 -1.56
C ALA A 215 7.47 7.25 -2.70
N GLY A 216 8.34 6.59 -3.47
CA GLY A 216 8.95 7.15 -4.67
C GLY A 216 7.90 7.61 -5.69
N TYR A 217 6.88 6.79 -5.95
CA TYR A 217 5.79 7.15 -6.86
C TYR A 217 4.92 8.30 -6.34
N LEU A 218 4.57 8.29 -5.06
CA LEU A 218 3.85 9.40 -4.43
C LEU A 218 4.63 10.72 -4.54
N ALA A 219 5.95 10.67 -4.38
CA ALA A 219 6.81 11.84 -4.56
C ALA A 219 6.83 12.33 -6.02
N LEU A 220 6.78 11.43 -7.01
CA LEU A 220 6.65 11.82 -8.43
C LEU A 220 5.30 12.50 -8.72
N ILE A 221 4.19 12.03 -8.13
CA ILE A 221 2.88 12.68 -8.29
C ILE A 221 2.89 14.12 -7.78
N GLY A 222 3.67 14.40 -6.74
CA GLY A 222 3.89 15.72 -6.17
C GLY A 222 5.03 16.53 -6.80
N ASP A 223 5.60 16.10 -7.93
CA ASP A 223 6.72 16.74 -8.63
C ASP A 223 8.01 16.87 -7.79
N ARG A 224 8.22 15.96 -6.82
CA ARG A 224 9.34 15.99 -5.85
C ARG A 224 10.48 15.09 -6.29
N TYR A 225 11.13 15.43 -7.39
CA TYR A 225 12.17 14.60 -8.00
C TYR A 225 13.30 14.15 -7.07
N VAL A 226 13.84 15.06 -6.26
CA VAL A 226 14.93 14.75 -5.31
C VAL A 226 14.47 13.75 -4.24
N ARG A 227 13.24 13.94 -3.74
CA ARG A 227 12.66 13.05 -2.71
C ARG A 227 12.30 11.69 -3.31
N ALA A 228 11.73 11.67 -4.50
CA ALA A 228 11.43 10.46 -5.25
C ALA A 228 12.70 9.64 -5.49
N GLU A 229 13.78 10.31 -5.89
CA GLU A 229 15.06 9.66 -6.09
C GLU A 229 15.62 9.06 -4.80
N GLY A 230 15.60 9.82 -3.69
CA GLY A 230 16.04 9.31 -2.39
C GLY A 230 15.31 8.02 -1.99
N PHE A 231 14.02 7.93 -2.28
CA PHE A 231 13.24 6.71 -2.06
C PHE A 231 13.62 5.59 -3.03
N PHE A 232 13.69 5.84 -4.35
CA PHE A 232 14.06 4.79 -5.32
C PHE A 232 15.51 4.32 -5.19
N ALA A 233 16.38 5.11 -4.56
CA ALA A 233 17.75 4.70 -4.25
C ALA A 233 17.80 3.55 -3.21
N ILE A 234 16.78 3.42 -2.34
CA ILE A 234 16.71 2.37 -1.31
C ILE A 234 16.66 0.98 -1.96
N PRO A 235 15.71 0.65 -2.87
CA PRO A 235 15.73 -0.63 -3.57
C PRO A 235 17.04 -0.94 -4.30
N VAL A 236 17.73 0.08 -4.84
CA VAL A 236 19.03 -0.08 -5.52
C VAL A 236 20.11 -0.52 -4.53
N ARG A 237 20.17 0.08 -3.34
CA ARG A 237 21.14 -0.25 -2.29
C ARG A 237 21.01 -1.69 -1.79
N TYR A 238 19.79 -2.23 -1.78
CA TYR A 238 19.47 -3.53 -1.19
C TYR A 238 19.17 -4.62 -2.22
N VAL A 239 19.69 -4.48 -3.45
CA VAL A 239 19.54 -5.48 -4.52
C VAL A 239 20.06 -6.87 -4.11
N ASP A 240 21.10 -6.93 -3.29
CA ASP A 240 21.73 -8.16 -2.78
C ASP A 240 20.82 -8.93 -1.81
N LEU A 241 19.84 -8.25 -1.21
CA LEU A 241 18.86 -8.85 -0.29
C LEU A 241 17.72 -9.55 -1.01
N VAL A 242 17.73 -9.62 -2.35
CA VAL A 242 16.57 -10.09 -3.09
C VAL A 242 16.20 -11.55 -2.86
N ARG A 243 17.19 -12.37 -2.46
CA ARG A 243 16.95 -13.75 -2.02
C ARG A 243 16.04 -13.85 -0.80
N LEU A 244 16.03 -12.81 0.04
CA LEU A 244 15.19 -12.68 1.24
C LEU A 244 13.85 -12.01 0.89
N ALA A 245 13.87 -11.00 0.03
CA ALA A 245 12.68 -10.24 -0.38
C ALA A 245 12.18 -10.65 -1.77
N ARG A 246 11.99 -11.95 -2.01
CA ARG A 246 11.65 -12.52 -3.35
C ARG A 246 10.45 -11.83 -4.00
N VAL A 247 9.41 -11.59 -3.22
CA VAL A 247 8.16 -10.91 -3.64
C VAL A 247 8.33 -9.41 -3.93
N SER A 248 9.48 -8.83 -3.60
CA SER A 248 9.84 -7.43 -3.89
C SER A 248 10.82 -7.32 -5.06
N ALA A 249 11.11 -8.42 -5.77
CA ALA A 249 11.99 -8.45 -6.94
C ALA A 249 11.64 -7.38 -7.98
N LEU A 250 10.36 -7.28 -8.34
CA LEU A 250 9.88 -6.28 -9.29
C LEU A 250 10.13 -4.85 -8.79
N ASN A 251 9.93 -4.59 -7.50
CA ASN A 251 10.17 -3.29 -6.87
C ASN A 251 11.64 -2.90 -6.93
N ILE A 252 12.56 -3.85 -6.80
CA ILE A 252 14.00 -3.61 -6.94
C ILE A 252 14.34 -3.15 -8.36
N VAL A 253 13.93 -3.91 -9.39
CA VAL A 253 14.28 -3.58 -10.77
C VAL A 253 13.59 -2.30 -11.22
N THR A 254 12.34 -2.11 -10.81
CA THR A 254 11.60 -0.87 -11.06
C THR A 254 12.25 0.32 -10.36
N GLY A 255 12.70 0.15 -9.11
CA GLY A 255 13.46 1.16 -8.40
C GLY A 255 14.75 1.53 -9.11
N CYS A 256 15.50 0.53 -9.61
CA CYS A 256 16.70 0.75 -10.44
C CYS A 256 16.39 1.55 -11.70
N PHE A 257 15.31 1.21 -12.41
CA PHE A 257 14.88 1.91 -13.62
C PHE A 257 14.53 3.38 -13.33
N VAL A 258 13.66 3.64 -12.34
CA VAL A 258 13.19 4.99 -12.04
C VAL A 258 14.30 5.84 -11.41
N HIS A 259 15.09 5.27 -10.50
CA HIS A 259 16.27 5.95 -9.95
C HIS A 259 17.26 6.33 -11.06
N GLY A 260 17.52 5.42 -12.01
CA GLY A 260 18.39 5.70 -13.16
C GLY A 260 17.92 6.87 -14.01
N LEU A 261 16.61 6.92 -14.33
CA LEU A 261 16.01 8.05 -15.04
C LEU A 261 16.14 9.36 -14.25
N LEU A 262 15.86 9.33 -12.95
CA LEU A 262 15.96 10.51 -12.07
C LEU A 262 17.39 11.03 -11.96
N SER A 263 18.36 10.13 -11.77
CA SER A 263 19.77 10.47 -11.74
C SER A 263 20.23 11.10 -13.05
N HIS A 264 19.79 10.57 -14.20
CA HIS A 264 20.11 11.14 -15.51
C HIS A 264 19.52 12.54 -15.70
N ILE A 265 18.25 12.73 -15.35
CA ILE A 265 17.57 14.05 -15.41
C ILE A 265 18.33 15.10 -14.60
N GLN A 266 18.94 14.69 -13.49
CA GLN A 266 19.75 15.55 -12.63
C GLN A 266 21.22 15.66 -13.06
N GLY A 267 21.59 15.11 -14.22
CA GLY A 267 22.95 15.16 -14.77
C GLY A 267 23.95 14.19 -14.13
N ARG A 268 23.51 13.29 -13.24
CA ARG A 268 24.37 12.29 -12.58
C ARG A 268 24.43 11.00 -13.39
N ASN A 269 25.07 11.07 -14.56
CA ASN A 269 25.15 9.96 -15.51
C ASN A 269 25.85 8.72 -14.95
N ASP A 270 26.83 8.87 -14.05
CA ASP A 270 27.49 7.73 -13.40
C ASP A 270 26.53 6.97 -12.48
N ALA A 271 25.76 7.71 -11.68
CA ALA A 271 24.72 7.13 -10.82
C ALA A 271 23.60 6.49 -11.65
N ALA A 272 23.21 7.11 -12.77
CA ALA A 272 22.25 6.54 -13.70
C ALA A 272 22.76 5.21 -14.29
N THR A 273 23.99 5.20 -14.77
CA THR A 273 24.67 4.02 -15.31
C THR A 273 24.71 2.89 -14.28
N ALA A 274 25.15 3.20 -13.06
CA ALA A 274 25.20 2.23 -11.97
C ALA A 274 23.81 1.63 -11.71
N SER A 275 22.78 2.48 -11.60
CA SER A 275 21.41 2.04 -11.28
C SER A 275 20.83 1.12 -12.35
N PHE A 276 20.90 1.50 -13.62
CA PHE A 276 20.41 0.66 -14.70
C PHE A 276 21.20 -0.65 -14.80
N THR A 277 22.53 -0.59 -14.60
CA THR A 277 23.40 -1.78 -14.59
C THR A 277 23.01 -2.72 -13.46
N THR A 278 22.78 -2.20 -12.25
CA THR A 278 22.28 -2.97 -11.10
C THR A 278 20.95 -3.62 -11.42
N GLY A 279 20.01 -2.90 -12.05
CA GLY A 279 18.73 -3.45 -12.50
C GLY A 279 18.91 -4.66 -13.43
N VAL A 280 19.79 -4.55 -14.43
CA VAL A 280 20.09 -5.64 -15.38
C VAL A 280 20.77 -6.81 -14.67
N GLN A 281 21.79 -6.54 -13.85
CA GLN A 281 22.60 -7.55 -13.17
C GLN A 281 21.89 -8.24 -12.01
N SER A 282 20.79 -7.70 -11.52
CA SER A 282 19.97 -8.34 -10.49
C SER A 282 19.24 -9.60 -11.02
N LEU A 283 19.01 -9.68 -12.34
CA LEU A 283 18.16 -10.73 -12.93
C LEU A 283 18.63 -12.16 -12.64
N PRO A 284 19.93 -12.53 -12.73
CA PRO A 284 20.35 -13.89 -12.39
C PRO A 284 20.08 -14.27 -10.94
N ALA A 285 20.32 -13.34 -10.00
CA ALA A 285 20.04 -13.57 -8.58
C ALA A 285 18.53 -13.69 -8.33
N LEU A 286 17.72 -12.92 -9.07
CA LEU A 286 16.27 -13.01 -9.06
C LEU A 286 15.76 -14.36 -9.55
N VAL A 287 16.23 -14.80 -10.72
CA VAL A 287 15.87 -16.10 -11.28
C VAL A 287 16.27 -17.22 -10.32
N ALA A 288 17.47 -17.17 -9.74
CA ALA A 288 17.95 -18.19 -8.81
C ALA A 288 17.19 -18.20 -7.48
N ALA A 289 16.72 -17.04 -7.01
CA ALA A 289 15.95 -16.94 -5.78
C ALA A 289 14.51 -17.44 -5.94
N GLN A 290 13.98 -17.40 -7.16
CA GLN A 290 12.63 -17.84 -7.50
C GLN A 290 12.68 -19.33 -7.85
N ASP A 291 12.47 -20.22 -6.88
CA ASP A 291 12.33 -21.66 -7.15
C ASP A 291 11.11 -21.89 -8.04
N LEU A 292 11.36 -22.09 -9.34
CA LEU A 292 10.35 -22.13 -10.40
C LEU A 292 9.38 -23.32 -10.25
N MET A 293 9.72 -24.31 -9.43
CA MET A 293 8.89 -25.48 -9.17
C MET A 293 7.90 -25.28 -8.02
N GLU A 294 8.11 -24.27 -7.17
CA GLU A 294 7.30 -24.07 -5.95
C GLU A 294 6.10 -23.13 -6.14
N ASN A 295 6.08 -22.26 -7.16
CA ASN A 295 5.03 -21.24 -7.27
C ASN A 295 4.76 -20.72 -8.70
N VAL A 296 3.59 -21.02 -9.27
CA VAL A 296 3.19 -20.54 -10.61
C VAL A 296 3.03 -19.00 -10.67
N TRP A 297 2.71 -18.35 -9.57
CA TRP A 297 2.55 -16.88 -9.50
C TRP A 297 3.88 -16.14 -9.66
N VAL A 298 4.97 -16.81 -9.29
CA VAL A 298 6.34 -16.30 -9.44
C VAL A 298 6.75 -16.18 -10.90
N ILE A 299 6.17 -16.97 -11.81
CA ILE A 299 6.48 -16.90 -13.25
C ILE A 299 6.00 -15.56 -13.84
N GLY A 300 4.80 -15.11 -13.47
CA GLY A 300 4.26 -13.80 -13.91
C GLY A 300 5.11 -12.64 -13.40
N ASP A 301 5.51 -12.69 -12.13
CA ASP A 301 6.40 -11.69 -11.54
C ASP A 301 7.79 -11.70 -12.19
N LEU A 302 8.32 -12.88 -12.54
CA LEU A 302 9.60 -13.00 -13.23
C LEU A 302 9.55 -12.41 -14.64
N MET A 303 8.43 -12.59 -15.37
CA MET A 303 8.23 -11.93 -16.67
C MET A 303 8.23 -10.40 -16.54
N ASN A 304 7.57 -9.86 -15.51
CA ASN A 304 7.56 -8.42 -15.25
C ASN A 304 8.97 -7.91 -14.88
N VAL A 305 9.70 -8.66 -14.06
CA VAL A 305 11.10 -8.39 -13.72
C VAL A 305 11.98 -8.36 -14.97
N MET A 306 11.86 -9.35 -15.86
CA MET A 306 12.64 -9.40 -17.11
C MET A 306 12.32 -8.22 -18.03
N ARG A 307 11.05 -7.83 -18.13
CA ARG A 307 10.63 -6.65 -18.90
C ARG A 307 11.23 -5.37 -18.34
N ALA A 308 11.16 -5.17 -17.02
CA ALA A 308 11.77 -4.02 -16.35
C ALA A 308 13.30 -3.99 -16.53
N ALA A 309 13.97 -5.14 -16.40
CA ALA A 309 15.43 -5.25 -16.60
C ALA A 309 15.82 -4.95 -18.05
N ARG A 310 15.03 -5.41 -19.02
CA ARG A 310 15.21 -5.04 -20.44
C ARG A 310 15.07 -3.52 -20.63
N GLN A 311 14.11 -2.88 -19.99
CA GLN A 311 13.96 -1.41 -20.07
C GLN A 311 15.16 -0.68 -19.45
N CYS A 312 15.78 -1.19 -18.38
CA CYS A 312 17.06 -0.67 -17.88
C CYS A 312 18.18 -0.76 -18.94
N TYR A 313 18.30 -1.89 -19.63
CA TYR A 313 19.29 -2.06 -20.69
C TYR A 313 19.06 -1.12 -21.87
N ILE A 314 17.79 -0.99 -22.31
CA ILE A 314 17.40 -0.04 -23.36
C ILE A 314 17.74 1.39 -22.95
N ALA A 315 17.47 1.77 -21.70
CA ALA A 315 17.79 3.08 -21.17
C ALA A 315 19.30 3.37 -21.19
N LEU A 316 20.16 2.41 -20.82
CA LEU A 316 21.62 2.56 -20.91
C LEU A 316 22.08 2.98 -22.32
N VAL A 317 21.54 2.35 -23.36
CA VAL A 317 21.90 2.66 -24.74
C VAL A 317 21.26 3.96 -25.23
N ARG A 318 19.95 4.14 -25.01
CA ARG A 318 19.18 5.28 -25.52
C ARG A 318 19.57 6.61 -24.88
N LEU A 319 19.96 6.58 -23.62
CA LEU A 319 20.50 7.74 -22.88
C LEU A 319 21.99 7.98 -23.17
N LYS A 320 22.60 7.18 -24.07
CA LYS A 320 24.03 7.24 -24.42
C LYS A 320 24.96 7.06 -23.22
N LEU A 321 24.52 6.29 -22.23
CA LEU A 321 25.31 5.94 -21.05
C LEU A 321 26.29 4.80 -21.34
N ILE A 322 25.96 3.96 -22.32
CA ILE A 322 26.86 3.00 -22.95
C ILE A 322 26.83 3.14 -24.48
N PRO A 323 27.86 2.68 -25.20
CA PRO A 323 27.86 2.66 -26.66
C PRO A 323 26.71 1.83 -27.23
N ALA A 324 26.14 2.23 -28.37
CA ALA A 324 25.12 1.44 -29.07
C ALA A 324 25.67 0.20 -29.81
N THR A 325 27.00 0.08 -29.88
CA THR A 325 27.72 -1.01 -30.54
C THR A 325 28.59 -1.74 -29.54
N GLY A 326 28.56 -3.07 -29.56
CA GLY A 326 29.38 -3.92 -28.70
C GLY A 326 30.84 -4.00 -29.16
N THR A 327 31.64 -4.76 -28.42
CA THR A 327 33.01 -5.11 -28.81
C THR A 327 32.98 -5.92 -30.11
N GLY A 328 33.43 -5.29 -31.20
CA GLY A 328 33.37 -5.85 -32.57
C GLY A 328 32.42 -5.13 -33.53
N GLY A 329 31.79 -4.03 -33.11
CA GLY A 329 31.00 -3.17 -34.01
C GLY A 329 29.57 -3.64 -34.28
N ALA A 330 29.17 -4.81 -33.75
CA ALA A 330 27.78 -5.27 -33.81
C ALA A 330 26.87 -4.36 -32.98
N ALA A 331 25.69 -4.02 -33.51
CA ALA A 331 24.69 -3.26 -32.76
C ALA A 331 24.21 -4.05 -31.54
N LEU A 332 24.18 -3.41 -30.37
CA LEU A 332 23.68 -4.01 -29.13
C LEU A 332 22.16 -4.16 -29.11
N MET A 333 21.46 -3.38 -29.94
CA MET A 333 20.00 -3.41 -30.06
C MET A 333 19.53 -2.88 -31.41
N ASP A 334 18.30 -3.23 -31.79
CA ASP A 334 17.64 -2.67 -32.98
C ASP A 334 17.44 -1.15 -32.83
N ALA A 335 17.70 -0.40 -33.90
CA ALA A 335 17.63 1.07 -33.92
C ALA A 335 16.24 1.63 -33.57
N ASN A 336 15.18 0.85 -33.77
CA ASN A 336 13.80 1.20 -33.46
C ASN A 336 13.41 0.83 -32.02
N THR A 337 14.27 0.20 -31.24
CA THR A 337 13.93 -0.17 -29.85
C THR A 337 13.80 1.08 -29.00
N GLN A 338 12.66 1.28 -28.34
CA GLN A 338 12.38 2.47 -27.53
C GLN A 338 12.37 2.14 -26.05
N ILE A 339 12.64 3.14 -25.21
CA ILE A 339 12.24 3.06 -23.79
C ILE A 339 10.72 3.06 -23.77
N LEU A 340 10.10 1.97 -23.31
CA LEU A 340 8.65 1.84 -23.20
C LEU A 340 8.29 1.83 -21.73
N VAL A 341 7.80 2.96 -21.22
CA VAL A 341 7.46 3.07 -19.79
C VAL A 341 6.29 2.15 -19.43
N SER A 342 5.37 1.92 -20.36
CA SER A 342 4.28 0.94 -20.24
C SER A 342 4.73 -0.51 -20.01
N ASP A 343 5.97 -0.86 -20.39
CA ASP A 343 6.51 -2.21 -20.19
C ASP A 343 7.03 -2.42 -18.76
N VAL A 344 7.21 -1.35 -17.99
CA VAL A 344 7.60 -1.40 -16.58
C VAL A 344 6.34 -1.38 -15.73
N THR A 345 5.95 -2.56 -15.22
CA THR A 345 4.77 -2.71 -14.37
C THR A 345 4.84 -1.79 -13.16
N GLY A 346 3.88 -0.86 -13.06
CA GLY A 346 3.78 0.11 -11.98
C GLY A 346 3.00 1.37 -12.41
N PRO A 347 2.81 2.33 -11.50
CA PRO A 347 2.03 3.54 -11.77
C PRO A 347 2.76 4.57 -12.65
N LEU A 348 4.04 4.34 -12.98
CA LEU A 348 4.87 5.33 -13.68
C LEU A 348 4.25 5.82 -14.99
N HIS A 349 3.82 4.89 -15.84
CA HIS A 349 3.19 5.19 -17.13
C HIS A 349 1.97 6.11 -16.94
N ALA A 350 1.07 5.76 -16.01
CA ALA A 350 -0.11 6.58 -15.71
C ALA A 350 0.25 7.96 -15.15
N ILE A 351 1.29 8.06 -14.32
CA ILE A 351 1.80 9.33 -13.78
C ILE A 351 2.31 10.24 -14.91
N LEU A 352 3.06 9.68 -15.86
CA LEU A 352 3.60 10.42 -17.01
C LEU A 352 2.48 10.86 -17.97
N LEU A 353 1.56 9.96 -18.32
CA LEU A 353 0.41 10.28 -19.19
C LEU A 353 -0.49 11.36 -18.60
N ALA A 354 -0.68 11.36 -17.28
CA ALA A 354 -1.47 12.38 -16.59
C ALA A 354 -0.72 13.73 -16.43
N GLY A 355 0.51 13.83 -16.93
CA GLY A 355 1.30 15.06 -16.87
C GLY A 355 1.79 15.43 -15.46
N ARG A 356 1.81 14.48 -14.51
CA ARG A 356 2.19 14.76 -13.11
C ARG A 356 3.70 14.78 -12.87
N SER A 357 4.49 14.29 -13.83
CA SER A 357 5.95 14.32 -13.77
C SER A 357 6.54 14.77 -15.13
N PRO A 358 6.38 16.06 -15.48
CA PRO A 358 6.70 16.58 -16.82
C PRO A 358 8.19 16.58 -17.15
N LEU A 359 9.10 16.70 -16.17
CA LEU A 359 10.54 16.60 -16.45
C LEU A 359 10.93 15.17 -16.85
N MET A 360 10.38 14.18 -16.17
CA MET A 360 10.62 12.78 -16.51
C MET A 360 10.03 12.40 -17.86
N ALA A 361 8.78 12.83 -18.13
CA ALA A 361 8.15 12.64 -19.43
C ALA A 361 9.00 13.21 -20.57
N ARG A 362 9.49 14.46 -20.42
CA ARG A 362 10.37 15.09 -21.41
C ARG A 362 11.69 14.35 -21.59
N ALA A 363 12.31 13.89 -20.51
CA ALA A 363 13.57 13.15 -20.59
C ALA A 363 13.40 11.80 -21.31
N VAL A 364 12.32 11.07 -21.03
CA VAL A 364 12.00 9.82 -21.74
C VAL A 364 11.78 10.09 -23.23
N ALA A 365 10.95 11.08 -23.58
CA ALA A 365 10.67 11.44 -24.96
C ALA A 365 11.92 11.91 -25.74
N ALA A 366 12.75 12.76 -25.12
CA ALA A 366 14.01 13.24 -25.71
C ALA A 366 15.01 12.11 -26.01
N SER A 367 14.85 10.97 -25.34
CA SER A 367 15.70 9.79 -25.49
C SER A 367 15.12 8.77 -26.49
N GLY A 368 14.10 9.16 -27.25
CA GLY A 368 13.39 8.28 -28.18
C GLY A 368 12.51 7.26 -27.47
N GLY A 369 12.11 7.52 -26.22
CA GLY A 369 11.14 6.71 -25.48
C GLY A 369 9.70 7.05 -25.83
N ASN A 370 8.82 6.08 -25.64
CA ASN A 370 7.37 6.25 -25.70
C ASN A 370 6.82 6.23 -24.27
N ILE A 371 5.94 7.19 -23.98
CA ILE A 371 5.27 7.28 -22.68
C ILE A 371 4.07 6.36 -22.72
#